data_AF-A0A7K3Z7B0-F1
#
_entry.id   AF-A0A7K3Z7B0-F1
#
_cell.length_a   1.000
_cell.length_b   1.000
_cell.length_c   1.000
_cell.angle_alpha   90.00
_cell.angle_beta   90.00
_cell.angle_gamma   90.00
#
_symmetry.space_group_name_H-M   'P 1'
#
loop_
_entity.id
_entity.type
_entity.pdbx_description
1 polymer ?
#
loop_
_entity_poly.entity_id
_entity_poly.type
_entity_poly.pdbx_seq_one_letter_code
_entity_poly.pdbx_strand_id
1 'polypeptide(L)'
;MQIDVISALFIVVAIGFLIIFYVLPRYGPHYTSRLTCPNCRKSFNFHWIPGATLTSLIRRNYRVLKCPYCHIKSTFDIAATRVSVPKKTKVKT
;
A
#
# COMPACT_ATOMS: atom_id res chain seq x y z
N MET A 1 -19.09 -32.47 -23.75
CA MET A 1 -18.02 -32.07 -22.81
C MET A 1 -18.64 -32.00 -21.42
N GLN A 2 -18.46 -33.05 -20.61
CA GLN A 2 -18.81 -32.98 -19.19
C GLN A 2 -17.74 -32.13 -18.51
N ILE A 3 -18.16 -31.04 -17.88
CA ILE A 3 -17.27 -30.20 -17.09
C ILE A 3 -17.09 -30.94 -15.76
N ASP A 4 -15.92 -31.52 -15.54
CA ASP A 4 -15.60 -32.19 -14.28
C ASP A 4 -15.67 -31.19 -13.13
N VAL A 5 -16.13 -31.64 -11.96
CA VAL A 5 -16.29 -30.80 -10.76
C VAL A 5 -14.99 -30.06 -10.41
N ILE A 6 -13.84 -30.70 -10.66
CA ILE A 6 -12.51 -30.13 -10.46
C ILE A 6 -12.27 -28.94 -11.39
N SER A 7 -12.63 -29.06 -12.67
CA SER A 7 -12.49 -27.98 -13.65
C SER A 7 -13.42 -26.79 -13.37
N ALA A 8 -14.63 -27.04 -12.88
CA ALA A 8 -15.55 -25.99 -12.44
C ALA A 8 -14.99 -25.20 -11.24
N LEU A 9 -14.42 -25.90 -10.24
CA LEU A 9 -13.76 -25.27 -9.09
C LEU A 9 -12.59 -24.37 -9.52
N PHE A 10 -11.75 -24.85 -10.44
CA PHE A 10 -10.63 -24.06 -10.97
C PHE A 10 -11.10 -22.75 -11.62
N ILE A 11 -12.17 -22.79 -12.40
CA ILE A 11 -12.73 -21.60 -13.05
C ILE A 11 -13.23 -20.59 -12.01
N VAL A 12 -13.96 -21.05 -10.99
CA VAL A 12 -14.48 -20.17 -9.92
C VAL A 12 -13.33 -19.50 -9.16
N VAL A 13 -12.29 -20.26 -8.81
CA VAL A 13 -11.11 -19.71 -8.12
C VAL A 13 -10.35 -18.72 -9.01
N ALA A 14 -10.17 -19.04 -10.29
CA ALA A 14 -9.48 -18.15 -11.23
C ALA A 14 -10.23 -16.83 -11.44
N ILE A 15 -11.56 -16.86 -11.56
CA ILE A 15 -12.39 -15.67 -11.65
C ILE A 15 -12.31 -14.86 -10.35
N GLY A 16 -12.41 -15.51 -9.19
CA GLY A 16 -12.25 -14.86 -7.88
C GLY A 16 -10.89 -14.16 -7.76
N PHE A 17 -9.82 -14.83 -8.19
CA PHE A 17 -8.47 -14.27 -8.19
C PHE A 17 -8.34 -13.05 -9.11
N LEU A 18 -8.89 -13.11 -10.32
CA LEU A 18 -8.91 -11.99 -11.26
C LEU A 18 -9.66 -10.78 -10.71
N ILE A 19 -10.82 -11.01 -10.10
CA ILE A 19 -11.62 -9.94 -9.46
C ILE A 19 -10.81 -9.30 -8.34
N ILE A 20 -10.20 -10.10 -7.46
CA ILE A 20 -9.35 -9.60 -6.38
C ILE A 20 -8.20 -8.76 -6.95
N PHE A 21 -7.50 -9.27 -7.97
CA PHE A 21 -6.35 -8.59 -8.58
C PHE A 21 -6.74 -7.27 -9.27
N TYR A 22 -7.94 -7.19 -9.83
CA TYR A 22 -8.42 -5.98 -10.51
C TYR A 22 -9.01 -4.94 -9.53
N VAL A 23 -9.67 -5.39 -8.46
CA VAL A 23 -10.39 -4.52 -7.51
C VAL A 23 -9.46 -3.98 -6.42
N LEU A 24 -8.53 -4.79 -5.89
CA LEU A 24 -7.62 -4.34 -4.82
C LEU A 24 -6.80 -3.08 -5.13
N PRO A 25 -6.19 -2.91 -6.32
CA PRO A 25 -5.39 -1.73 -6.59
C PRO A 25 -6.23 -0.44 -6.67
N ARG A 26 -7.52 -0.55 -7.03
CA ARG A 26 -8.40 0.61 -7.21
C ARG A 26 -9.14 1.03 -5.95
N TYR A 27 -9.42 0.10 -5.04
CA TYR A 27 -10.16 0.35 -3.79
C TYR A 27 -9.33 0.11 -2.53
N GLY A 28 -8.01 -0.08 -2.69
CA GLY A 28 -7.10 -0.30 -1.59
C GLY A 28 -7.09 0.89 -0.61
N PRO A 29 -6.84 0.65 0.68
CA PRO A 29 -6.76 1.72 1.66
C PRO A 29 -5.56 2.63 1.38
N HIS A 30 -5.85 3.91 1.13
CA HIS A 30 -4.84 4.95 1.01
C HIS A 30 -4.42 5.42 2.40
N TYR A 31 -3.32 4.87 2.90
CA TYR A 31 -2.74 5.32 4.17
C TYR A 31 -1.75 6.46 3.94
N THR A 32 -1.66 7.37 4.90
CA THR A 32 -0.64 8.43 4.95
C THR A 32 0.13 8.31 6.26
N SER A 33 1.46 8.34 6.19
CA SER A 33 2.32 8.35 7.36
C SER A 33 3.15 9.62 7.42
N ARG A 34 3.25 10.23 8.61
CA ARG A 34 4.03 11.44 8.82
C ARG A 34 5.41 11.06 9.34
N LEU A 35 6.40 11.09 8.45
CA LEU A 35 7.77 10.65 8.74
C LEU A 35 8.64 11.85 9.11
N THR A 36 9.52 11.67 10.09
CA THR A 36 10.52 12.68 10.47
C THR A 36 11.90 12.15 10.11
N CYS A 37 12.67 12.92 9.33
CA CYS A 37 14.03 12.50 8.95
C CYS A 37 14.98 12.58 10.15
N PRO A 38 15.73 11.53 10.48
CA PRO A 38 16.67 11.56 11.61
C PRO A 38 17.84 12.52 11.39
N ASN A 39 18.19 12.79 10.12
CA ASN A 39 19.33 13.65 9.80
C ASN A 39 18.95 15.14 9.78
N CYS A 40 17.95 15.53 8.98
CA CYS A 40 17.56 16.95 8.86
C CYS A 40 16.41 17.37 9.79
N ARG A 41 15.83 16.44 10.57
CA ARG A 41 14.69 16.64 11.48
C ARG A 41 13.42 17.23 10.84
N LYS A 42 13.37 17.36 9.52
CA LYS A 42 12.17 17.81 8.80
C LYS A 42 11.14 16.69 8.71
N SER A 43 9.87 17.04 8.95
CA SER A 43 8.73 16.13 8.80
C SER A 43 8.13 16.20 7.40
N PHE A 44 7.78 15.07 6.80
CA PHE A 44 7.08 14.99 5.51
C PHE A 44 6.00 13.90 5.51
N ASN A 45 5.01 14.03 4.63
CA ASN A 45 3.90 13.09 4.51
C ASN A 45 4.20 12.06 3.41
N PHE A 46 4.29 10.79 3.81
CA PHE A 46 4.47 9.66 2.90
C PHE A 46 3.12 9.01 2.59
N HIS A 47 2.79 8.95 1.30
CA HIS A 47 1.57 8.32 0.82
C HIS A 47 1.86 6.86 0.49
N TRP A 48 1.09 5.96 1.08
CA TRP A 48 1.22 4.53 0.83
C TRP A 48 0.72 4.24 -0.57
N ILE A 49 1.56 3.61 -1.39
CA ILE A 49 1.16 3.14 -2.71
C ILE A 49 0.44 1.79 -2.52
N PRO A 50 -0.88 1.69 -2.79
CA PRO A 50 -1.61 0.44 -2.71
C PRO A 50 -1.05 -0.56 -3.75
N GLY A 51 -0.86 -1.81 -3.35
CA GLY A 51 -0.20 -2.86 -4.15
C GLY A 51 1.24 -3.14 -3.69
N ALA A 52 2.11 -2.13 -3.66
CA ALA A 52 3.47 -2.28 -3.12
C ALA A 52 3.49 -2.41 -1.59
N THR A 53 2.37 -2.15 -0.92
CA THR A 53 2.26 -2.14 0.55
C THR A 53 1.71 -3.42 1.16
N LEU A 54 1.01 -4.27 0.39
CA LEU A 54 0.66 -5.63 0.85
C LEU A 54 1.92 -6.47 1.07
N THR A 55 2.90 -6.37 0.18
CA THR A 55 4.22 -7.02 0.35
C THR A 55 5.05 -6.40 1.47
N SER A 56 4.78 -5.15 1.87
CA SER A 56 5.47 -4.51 3.01
C SER A 56 4.89 -4.87 4.37
N LEU A 57 3.59 -5.14 4.46
CA LEU A 57 2.99 -5.66 5.70
C LEU A 57 3.59 -7.02 6.08
N ILE A 58 3.98 -7.81 5.08
CA ILE A 58 4.62 -9.13 5.27
C ILE A 58 6.09 -9.00 5.68
N ARG A 59 6.79 -7.90 5.34
CA ARG A 59 8.27 -7.82 5.40
C ARG A 59 8.87 -6.83 6.41
N ARG A 60 8.12 -6.49 7.46
CA ARG A 60 8.44 -5.50 8.52
C ARG A 60 8.22 -4.04 8.10
N ASN A 61 7.68 -3.27 9.04
CA ASN A 61 7.15 -1.91 8.92
C ASN A 61 8.17 -0.80 8.56
N TYR A 62 9.41 -1.17 8.27
CA TYR A 62 10.50 -0.24 8.01
C TYR A 62 10.78 -0.17 6.50
N ARG A 63 10.91 1.04 5.94
CA ARG A 63 11.46 1.20 4.59
C ARG A 63 12.62 2.18 4.57
N VAL A 64 13.58 1.87 3.72
CA VAL A 64 14.62 2.82 3.34
C VAL A 64 14.03 3.78 2.31
N LEU A 65 13.88 5.05 2.70
CA LEU A 65 13.39 6.10 1.81
C LEU A 65 14.44 7.19 1.70
N LYS A 66 14.46 7.88 0.56
CA LYS A 66 15.26 9.09 0.37
C LYS A 66 14.48 10.27 0.94
N CYS A 67 15.05 11.00 1.88
CA CYS A 67 14.39 12.21 2.40
C CYS A 67 14.25 13.25 1.26
N PRO A 68 13.09 13.91 1.10
CA PRO A 68 12.91 14.93 0.07
C PRO A 68 13.71 16.21 0.34
N TYR A 69 14.12 16.45 1.59
CA TYR A 69 14.83 17.68 1.98
C TYR A 69 16.34 17.53 1.96
N CYS A 70 16.88 16.49 2.61
CA CYS A 70 18.33 16.28 2.68
C CYS A 70 18.84 15.24 1.69
N HIS A 71 17.96 14.60 0.92
CA HIS A 71 18.30 13.60 -0.09
C HIS A 71 19.10 12.39 0.40
N ILE A 72 19.19 12.19 1.72
CA ILE A 72 19.88 11.07 2.34
C ILE A 72 18.89 9.92 2.56
N LYS A 73 19.38 8.70 2.31
CA LYS A 73 18.63 7.47 2.54
C LYS A 73 18.64 7.17 4.03
N SER A 74 17.46 7.03 4.62
CA SER A 74 17.30 6.64 6.02
C SER A 74 16.18 5.61 6.15
N THR A 75 16.26 4.79 7.20
CA THR A 75 15.21 3.85 7.57
C THR A 75 14.11 4.59 8.31
N PHE A 76 12.87 4.44 7.84
CA PHE A 76 11.70 5.05 8.44
C PHE A 76 10.70 3.97 8.85
N ASP A 77 10.18 4.07 10.07
CA ASP A 77 9.03 3.26 10.50
C ASP A 77 7.76 3.91 9.97
N ILE A 78 7.19 3.30 8.93
CA ILE A 78 6.02 3.85 8.25
C ILE A 78 4.74 3.46 9.01
N ALA A 79 4.73 2.32 9.71
CA ALA A 79 3.53 1.85 10.40
C ALA A 79 3.31 2.58 11.73
N ALA A 80 4.37 2.81 12.50
CA ALA A 80 4.29 3.54 13.78
C ALA A 80 3.89 5.01 13.59
N THR A 81 4.17 5.58 12.42
CA THR A 81 3.89 6.98 12.08
C THR A 81 2.65 7.15 11.20
N ARG A 82 1.80 6.12 11.09
CA ARG A 82 0.52 6.21 10.38
C ARG A 82 -0.33 7.28 11.03
N VAL A 83 -0.69 8.28 10.24
CA VAL A 83 -1.73 9.23 10.64
C VAL A 83 -3.04 8.61 10.17
N SER A 84 -3.91 8.25 11.12
CA SER A 84 -5.27 7.89 10.79
C SER A 84 -5.90 9.11 10.12
N VAL A 85 -6.50 8.88 8.95
CA VAL A 85 -7.30 9.85 8.18
C VAL A 85 -6.51 10.83 7.28
N PRO A 86 -6.27 10.47 6.00
CA PRO A 86 -6.45 11.47 4.96
C PRO A 86 -7.96 11.74 4.85
N LYS A 87 -8.41 12.88 5.37
CA LYS A 87 -9.78 13.38 5.14
C LYS A 87 -9.91 13.44 3.63
N LYS A 88 -10.84 12.67 3.04
CA LYS A 88 -11.09 12.70 1.59
C LYS A 88 -11.40 14.15 1.19
N THR A 89 -10.41 14.90 0.74
CA THR A 89 -10.66 16.13 0.01
C THR A 89 -11.26 15.67 -1.31
N LYS A 90 -12.60 15.65 -1.38
CA LYS A 90 -13.30 15.52 -2.64
C LYS A 90 -12.84 16.68 -3.52
N VAL A 91 -11.89 16.43 -4.41
CA VAL A 91 -11.69 17.29 -5.58
C VAL A 91 -12.94 17.07 -6.41
N LYS A 92 -13.95 17.93 -6.22
CA LYS A 92 -15.03 18.11 -7.18
C LYS A 92 -14.38 18.77 -8.39
N THR A 93 -14.20 18.00 -9.46
CA THR A 93 -14.11 18.55 -10.81
C THR A 93 -15.48 18.47 -11.43
#